data_AF-A0A1S9B2I3-F1
#
_entry.id   AF-A0A1S9B2I3-F1
#
_cell.length_a   1.000
_cell.length_b   1.000
_cell.length_c   1.000
_cell.angle_alpha   90.00
_cell.angle_beta   90.00
_cell.angle_gamma   90.00
#
_symmetry.space_group_name_H-M   'P 1'
#
loop_
_entity.id
_entity.type
_entity.pdbx_description
1 polymer ?
#
loop_
_entity_poly.entity_id
_entity_poly.type
_entity_poly.pdbx_seq_one_letter_code
_entity_poly.pdbx_strand_id
1 'polypeptide(L)'
;MPGFDAAAWRQDVRGCAGQRQLLLRALDANREALYNAHVSDVADLLGRPDEEELQEQTQRVYSYYVAPGPQCAPGRPHAATRRLMIRFGSLGTVTEVLYSAPAPAQ
;
A
#
# COMPACT_ATOMS: atom_id res chain seq x y z
N MET A 1 -15.71 3.99 -1.42
CA MET A 1 -14.82 4.99 -0.80
C MET A 1 -14.94 6.32 -1.55
N PRO A 2 -15.58 7.35 -0.99
CA PRO A 2 -15.73 8.64 -1.64
C PRO A 2 -14.38 9.29 -2.00
N GLY A 3 -14.25 9.79 -3.23
CA GLY A 3 -13.07 10.55 -3.67
C GLY A 3 -11.80 9.73 -3.93
N PHE A 4 -11.85 8.40 -3.77
CA PHE A 4 -10.72 7.52 -4.08
C PHE A 4 -10.92 6.82 -5.41
N ASP A 5 -10.03 7.10 -6.37
CA ASP A 5 -10.01 6.44 -7.68
C ASP A 5 -9.19 5.14 -7.61
N ALA A 6 -9.90 4.04 -7.35
CA ALA A 6 -9.31 2.71 -7.29
C ALA A 6 -8.70 2.26 -8.64
N ALA A 7 -9.23 2.72 -9.77
CA ALA A 7 -8.71 2.34 -11.07
C ALA A 7 -7.34 3.00 -11.31
N ALA A 8 -7.24 4.32 -11.06
CA ALA A 8 -5.98 5.04 -11.16
C ALA A 8 -4.92 4.50 -10.18
N TRP A 9 -5.33 4.15 -8.96
CA TRP A 9 -4.43 3.51 -7.98
C TRP A 9 -3.81 2.20 -8.49
N ARG A 10 -4.65 1.31 -9.05
CA ARG A 10 -4.24 0.00 -9.56
C ARG A 10 -3.34 0.11 -10.80
N GLN A 11 -3.54 1.13 -11.62
CA GLN A 11 -2.73 1.38 -12.81
C GLN A 11 -1.33 1.94 -12.49
N ASP A 12 -1.17 2.59 -11.34
CA ASP A 12 0.11 3.15 -10.89
C ASP A 12 0.96 2.11 -10.14
N VAL A 13 1.38 1.09 -10.88
CA VAL A 13 2.25 0.01 -10.38
C VAL A 13 3.52 0.61 -9.78
N ARG A 14 3.83 0.22 -8.53
CA ARG A 14 4.99 0.72 -7.76
C ARG A 14 5.02 2.24 -7.54
N GLY A 15 3.89 2.94 -7.73
CA GLY A 15 3.76 4.38 -7.49
C GLY A 15 4.58 5.27 -8.42
N CYS A 16 5.04 4.75 -9.56
CA CYS A 16 5.99 5.42 -10.44
C CYS A 16 5.37 6.54 -11.29
N ALA A 17 4.06 6.51 -11.53
CA ALA A 17 3.32 7.59 -12.19
C ALA A 17 2.82 8.66 -11.20
N GLY A 18 3.01 8.46 -9.89
CA GLY A 18 2.67 9.42 -8.84
C GLY A 18 1.16 9.55 -8.54
N GLN A 19 0.32 8.73 -9.14
CA GLN A 19 -1.14 8.75 -8.92
C GLN A 19 -1.48 8.33 -7.49
N ARG A 20 -0.80 7.30 -6.96
CA ARG A 20 -1.01 6.86 -5.58
C ARG A 20 -0.76 7.98 -4.58
N GLN A 21 0.26 8.82 -4.82
CA GLN A 21 0.58 9.97 -3.97
C GLN A 21 -0.58 10.97 -3.91
N LEU A 22 -1.21 11.25 -5.06
CA LEU A 22 -2.36 12.16 -5.16
C LEU A 22 -3.60 11.60 -4.45
N LEU A 23 -3.76 10.28 -4.47
CA LEU A 23 -4.90 9.57 -3.87
C LEU A 23 -4.75 9.30 -2.37
N LEU A 24 -3.54 9.47 -1.80
CA LEU A 24 -3.29 9.24 -0.38
C LEU A 24 -4.24 10.00 0.54
N ARG A 25 -4.56 11.27 0.22
CA ARG A 25 -5.46 12.07 1.05
C ARG A 25 -6.87 11.48 1.10
N ALA A 26 -7.38 11.02 -0.03
CA ALA A 26 -8.70 10.40 -0.11
C ALA A 26 -8.71 9.04 0.59
N LEU A 27 -7.64 8.25 0.43
CA LEU A 27 -7.49 6.97 1.13
C LEU A 27 -7.44 7.18 2.65
N ASP A 28 -6.65 8.12 3.13
CA ASP A 28 -6.46 8.39 4.56
C ASP A 28 -7.74 8.96 5.21
N ALA A 29 -8.45 9.84 4.51
CA ALA A 29 -9.75 10.36 4.96
C ALA A 29 -10.81 9.26 5.12
N ASN A 30 -10.63 8.13 4.45
CA ASN A 30 -11.52 6.96 4.52
C ASN A 30 -10.83 5.74 5.15
N ARG A 31 -9.68 5.91 5.82
CA ARG A 31 -8.87 4.78 6.31
C ARG A 31 -9.66 3.85 7.24
N GLU A 32 -10.63 4.39 7.96
CA GLU A 32 -11.45 3.64 8.89
C GLU A 32 -12.29 2.56 8.19
N ALA A 33 -12.61 2.76 6.91
CA ALA A 33 -13.30 1.77 6.08
C ALA A 33 -12.40 0.59 5.66
N LEU A 34 -11.08 0.67 5.88
CA LEU A 34 -10.16 -0.43 5.62
C LEU A 34 -10.09 -1.40 6.81
N TYR A 35 -10.29 -0.93 8.04
CA TYR A 35 -10.21 -1.82 9.22
C TYR A 35 -11.29 -2.89 9.17
N ASN A 36 -10.92 -4.10 9.58
CA ASN A 36 -11.74 -5.31 9.48
C ASN A 36 -12.10 -5.78 8.06
N ALA A 37 -11.72 -5.05 7.01
CA ALA A 37 -11.87 -5.54 5.64
C ALA A 37 -11.02 -6.80 5.44
N HIS A 38 -11.53 -7.77 4.68
CA HIS A 38 -10.78 -8.98 4.40
C HIS A 38 -9.70 -8.71 3.35
N VAL A 39 -8.64 -9.51 3.33
CA VAL A 39 -7.53 -9.38 2.37
C VAL A 39 -7.98 -9.36 0.91
N SER A 40 -9.06 -10.08 0.58
CA SER A 40 -9.67 -10.04 -0.77
C SER A 40 -10.26 -8.67 -1.10
N ASP A 41 -10.97 -8.04 -0.16
CA ASP A 41 -11.61 -6.74 -0.39
C ASP A 41 -10.55 -5.64 -0.56
N VAL A 42 -9.45 -5.74 0.19
CA VAL A 42 -8.30 -4.85 0.02
C VAL A 42 -7.64 -5.07 -1.33
N ALA A 43 -7.46 -6.32 -1.77
CA ALA A 43 -6.91 -6.63 -3.09
C ALA A 43 -7.84 -6.17 -4.23
N ASP A 44 -9.15 -6.25 -4.08
CA ASP A 44 -10.12 -5.75 -5.06
C ASP A 44 -10.05 -4.23 -5.15
N LEU A 45 -9.93 -3.53 -4.01
CA LEU A 45 -9.84 -2.07 -3.95
C LEU A 45 -8.49 -1.54 -4.46
N LEU A 46 -7.37 -2.01 -3.89
CA LEU A 46 -6.03 -1.47 -4.11
C LEU A 46 -5.24 -2.23 -5.17
N GLY A 47 -5.75 -3.37 -5.64
CA GLY A 47 -5.02 -4.27 -6.52
C GLY A 47 -3.92 -5.06 -5.81
N ARG A 48 -3.15 -5.77 -6.64
CA ARG A 48 -1.99 -6.54 -6.18
C ARG A 48 -0.99 -5.61 -5.46
N PRO A 49 -0.48 -6.00 -4.28
CA PRO A 49 0.57 -5.22 -3.61
C PRO A 49 1.87 -5.26 -4.40
N ASP A 50 2.72 -4.27 -4.18
CA ASP A 50 4.06 -4.28 -4.77
C ASP A 50 4.97 -5.28 -4.04
N GLU A 51 4.79 -5.43 -2.73
CA GLU A 51 5.46 -6.43 -1.92
C GLU A 51 4.45 -7.10 -0.97
N GLU A 52 4.56 -8.42 -0.85
CA GLU A 52 3.78 -9.22 0.09
C GLU A 52 4.76 -9.95 1.01
N GLU A 53 4.59 -9.74 2.32
CA GLU A 53 5.40 -10.40 3.34
C GLU A 53 4.49 -11.25 4.24
N LEU A 54 4.91 -12.49 4.50
CA LEU A 54 4.32 -13.34 5.53
C LEU A 54 5.20 -13.24 6.77
N GLN A 55 4.66 -12.68 7.84
CA GLN A 55 5.35 -12.57 9.12
C GLN A 55 5.05 -13.79 10.01
N GLU A 56 5.77 -13.87 11.14
CA GLU A 56 5.52 -14.91 12.13
C GLU A 56 4.04 -14.88 12.60
N GLN A 57 3.53 -16.04 13.02
CA GLN A 57 2.14 -16.18 13.50
C GLN A 57 1.04 -15.90 12.45
N THR A 58 1.25 -16.25 11.19
CA THR A 58 0.25 -16.15 10.10
C THR A 58 -0.19 -14.72 9.75
N GLN A 59 0.57 -13.71 10.18
CA GLN A 59 0.32 -12.33 9.81
C GLN A 59 0.81 -12.07 8.38
N ARG A 60 0.07 -11.22 7.66
CA ARG A 60 0.41 -10.83 6.28
C ARG A 60 0.55 -9.33 6.21
N VAL A 61 1.49 -8.85 5.41
CA VAL A 61 1.68 -7.43 5.14
C VAL A 61 1.67 -7.17 3.65
N TYR A 62 0.76 -6.30 3.21
CA TYR A 62 0.74 -5.75 1.87
C TYR A 62 1.40 -4.38 1.88
N SER A 63 2.43 -4.23 1.06
CA SER A 63 3.15 -2.98 0.88
C SER A 63 2.89 -2.41 -0.51
N TYR A 64 2.50 -1.14 -0.55
CA TYR A 64 2.32 -0.35 -1.76
C TYR A 64 3.28 0.83 -1.72
N TYR A 65 4.11 0.99 -2.74
CA TYR A 65 4.85 2.22 -2.97
C TYR A 65 3.87 3.35 -3.31
N VAL A 66 3.99 4.49 -2.64
CA VAL A 66 3.01 5.59 -2.76
C VAL A 66 3.59 6.87 -3.34
N ALA A 67 4.89 6.89 -3.64
CA ALA A 67 5.55 8.02 -4.30
C ALA A 67 6.66 7.51 -5.24
N PRO A 68 6.94 8.22 -6.34
CA PRO A 68 8.07 7.89 -7.21
C PRO A 68 9.39 7.88 -6.43
N GLY A 69 10.27 6.95 -6.76
CA GLY A 69 11.54 6.81 -6.07
C GLY A 69 12.48 5.79 -6.73
N PRO A 70 13.56 5.38 -6.04
CA PRO A 70 14.57 4.48 -6.61
C PRO A 70 13.99 3.13 -7.05
N GLN A 71 12.82 2.74 -6.54
CA GLN A 71 12.13 1.52 -6.95
C GLN A 71 11.76 1.53 -8.45
N CYS A 72 11.55 2.70 -9.05
CA CYS A 72 11.15 2.82 -10.45
C CYS A 72 12.29 2.54 -11.45
N ALA A 73 13.54 2.51 -10.98
CA ALA A 73 14.69 2.19 -11.82
C ALA A 73 14.86 0.66 -12.01
N PRO A 74 15.36 0.21 -13.16
CA PRO A 74 15.72 -1.19 -13.39
C PRO A 74 16.70 -1.71 -12.32
N GLY A 75 16.48 -2.94 -11.83
CA GLY A 75 17.38 -3.59 -10.88
C GLY A 75 17.29 -3.09 -9.43
N ARG A 76 16.32 -2.23 -9.09
CA ARG A 76 16.06 -1.76 -7.72
C ARG A 76 14.66 -2.17 -7.23
N PRO A 77 14.41 -3.46 -6.97
CA PRO A 77 13.08 -3.92 -6.55
C PRO A 77 12.66 -3.38 -5.17
N HIS A 78 13.61 -3.29 -4.23
CA HIS A 78 13.36 -2.96 -2.82
C HIS A 78 14.05 -1.65 -2.43
N ALA A 79 13.44 -0.52 -2.75
CA ALA A 79 13.94 0.79 -2.30
C ALA A 79 13.25 1.21 -1.02
N ALA A 80 14.02 1.73 -0.06
CA ALA A 80 13.49 2.36 1.15
C ALA A 80 12.88 3.73 0.78
N THR A 81 11.66 3.71 0.28
CA THR A 81 10.88 4.89 -0.08
C THR A 81 9.58 4.92 0.73
N ARG A 82 8.76 5.95 0.51
CA ARG A 82 7.45 6.09 1.14
C ARG A 82 6.51 4.99 0.65
N ARG A 83 5.93 4.26 1.59
CA ARG A 83 5.03 3.12 1.36
C ARG A 83 3.78 3.24 2.24
N LEU A 84 2.68 2.69 1.75
CA LEU A 84 1.53 2.28 2.54
C LEU A 84 1.70 0.80 2.88
N MET A 85 1.59 0.45 4.15
CA MET A 85 1.61 -0.92 4.64
C MET A 85 0.26 -1.24 5.26
N ILE A 86 -0.38 -2.30 4.77
CA ILE A 86 -1.61 -2.87 5.32
C ILE A 86 -1.25 -4.18 5.98
N ARG A 87 -1.45 -4.26 7.30
CA ARG A 87 -1.22 -5.48 8.06
C ARG A 87 -2.53 -6.21 8.28
N PHE A 88 -2.48 -7.52 8.08
CA PHE A 88 -3.60 -8.41 8.30
C PHE A 88 -3.30 -9.32 9.49
N GLY A 89 -4.29 -9.47 10.37
CA GLY A 89 -4.25 -10.45 11.45
C GLY A 89 -4.42 -11.89 10.95
N SER A 90 -4.42 -12.84 11.87
CA SER A 90 -4.58 -14.29 11.56
C SER A 90 -5.91 -14.64 10.88
N LEU A 91 -6.93 -13.80 11.00
CA LEU A 91 -8.22 -13.95 10.33
C LEU A 91 -8.22 -13.39 8.89
N GLY A 92 -7.10 -12.86 8.41
CA GLY A 92 -7.01 -12.24 7.09
C GLY A 92 -7.69 -10.87 7.01
N THR A 93 -8.01 -10.25 8.14
CA THR A 93 -8.63 -8.92 8.21
C THR A 93 -7.61 -7.84 8.58
N VAL A 94 -7.82 -6.62 8.09
CA VAL A 94 -6.92 -5.48 8.36
C VAL A 94 -6.92 -5.13 9.84
N THR A 95 -5.72 -5.12 10.44
CA THR A 95 -5.48 -4.72 11.83
C THR A 95 -4.73 -3.39 11.94
N GLU A 96 -3.86 -3.07 10.96
CA GLU A 96 -3.10 -1.82 10.95
C GLU A 96 -2.96 -1.26 9.53
N VAL A 97 -2.99 0.07 9.45
CA VAL A 97 -2.71 0.86 8.24
C VAL A 97 -1.59 1.83 8.59
N LEU A 98 -0.42 1.67 7.99
CA LEU A 98 0.79 2.43 8.32
C LEU A 98 1.34 3.11 7.08
N TYR A 99 1.87 4.32 7.25
CA TYR A 99 2.68 4.98 6.22
C TYR A 99 4.13 4.97 6.68
N SER A 100 5.05 4.44 5.87
CA SER A 100 6.47 4.59 6.16
C SER A 100 6.87 6.06 5.99
N ALA A 101 7.72 6.56 6.90
CA ALA A 101 8.50 7.74 6.58
C ALA A 101 9.38 7.42 5.36
N PRO A 102 9.60 8.36 4.43
CA PRO A 102 10.68 8.19 3.46
C PRO A 102 11.98 7.94 4.25
N ALA A 103 12.75 6.91 3.88
CA ALA A 103 14.02 6.68 4.53
C ALA A 103 14.88 7.94 4.43
N PRO A 104 15.64 8.31 5.46
CA PRO A 104 16.52 9.46 5.38
C PRO A 104 17.45 9.27 4.17
N ALA A 105 17.56 10.31 3.34
CA ALA A 105 18.57 10.36 2.29
C ALA A 105 19.93 10.29 2.99
N GLN A 106 20.67 9.19 2.79
CA GLN A 106 22.06 9.06 3.21
C GLN A 106 22.96 9.82 2.25
#